data_AF-A0A6M5YN98-F1
#
_entry.id   AF-A0A6M5YN98-F1
#
_cell.length_a   1.000
_cell.length_b   1.000
_cell.length_c   1.000
_cell.angle_alpha   90.00
_cell.angle_beta   90.00
_cell.angle_gamma   90.00
#
_symmetry.space_group_name_H-M   'P 1'
#
loop_
_entity.id
_entity.type
_entity.pdbx_description
1 polymer ?
#
loop_
_entity_poly.entity_id
_entity_poly.type
_entity_poly.pdbx_seq_one_letter_code
_entity_poly.pdbx_strand_id
1 'polypeptide(L)'
;MPGWFCRPTRRAVVFGIALALTVGACSKPYDGVSDADRELQAKQAALDAAAQQGFKMTEKTYPLGKAWVVDMKGATVTDDTLRKLKGAGHVAELDLSRSTVTDAHLALIRELGIGTTLFRLDLSHTGVTDAGLGHLEGLPFLVNINASGTAITAAGVDHYKSARANNPQVNAQFRNATITR
;
A
#
# COMPACT_ATOMS: atom_id res chain seq x y z
N MET A 1 -23.10 64.19 30.69
CA MET A 1 -21.64 64.17 30.87
C MET A 1 -21.00 63.54 29.63
N PRO A 2 -19.82 64.03 29.27
CA PRO A 2 -19.25 64.18 27.92
C PRO A 2 -18.47 62.91 27.53
N GLY A 3 -17.87 62.72 26.36
CA GLY A 3 -17.35 63.61 25.33
C GLY A 3 -16.10 62.91 24.76
N TRP A 4 -15.86 63.12 23.48
CA TRP A 4 -14.83 62.47 22.67
C TRP A 4 -13.41 62.60 23.25
N PHE A 5 -12.52 61.63 22.95
CA PHE A 5 -11.20 61.96 22.40
C PHE A 5 -10.56 60.73 21.73
N CYS A 6 -10.36 60.85 20.42
CA CYS A 6 -9.50 59.98 19.61
C CYS A 6 -8.06 60.46 19.78
N ARG A 7 -7.09 59.56 20.01
CA ARG A 7 -5.69 59.84 19.66
C ARG A 7 -4.97 58.59 19.15
N PRO A 8 -4.19 58.72 18.07
CA PRO A 8 -3.44 57.64 17.47
C PRO A 8 -2.04 57.57 18.07
N THR A 9 -1.44 56.40 18.16
CA THR A 9 0.02 56.29 18.34
C THR A 9 0.59 55.31 17.33
N ARG A 10 1.21 55.89 16.29
CA ARG A 10 2.20 55.23 15.45
C ARG A 10 3.51 55.09 16.21
N ARG A 11 4.20 53.99 15.89
CA ARG A 11 5.63 53.67 16.02
C ARG A 11 6.14 53.03 17.33
N ALA A 12 6.34 51.73 17.15
CA ALA A 12 7.61 51.01 17.29
C ALA A 12 8.00 50.47 18.67
N VAL A 13 8.67 49.31 18.58
CA VAL A 13 9.58 48.68 19.54
C VAL A 13 8.94 47.57 20.43
N VAL A 14 9.22 46.33 19.99
CA VAL A 14 9.76 45.20 20.79
C VAL A 14 8.79 44.37 21.67
N PHE A 15 8.79 43.07 21.31
CA PHE A 15 8.52 41.85 22.10
C PHE A 15 7.13 41.63 22.70
N GLY A 16 6.64 40.40 22.52
CA GLY A 16 5.81 39.77 23.55
C GLY A 16 4.40 39.36 23.13
N ILE A 17 4.28 38.08 22.77
CA ILE A 17 3.32 37.10 23.33
C ILE A 17 1.81 37.43 23.24
N ALA A 18 1.18 36.64 22.37
CA ALA A 18 -0.11 35.96 22.47
C ALA A 18 -1.38 36.75 22.80
N LEU A 19 -2.35 36.70 21.87
CA LEU A 19 -3.73 36.45 22.24
C LEU A 19 -4.44 35.61 21.18
N ALA A 20 -5.02 34.51 21.65
CA ALA A 20 -5.63 33.45 20.89
C ALA A 20 -7.01 33.83 20.34
N LEU A 21 -7.21 33.59 19.04
CA LEU A 21 -8.51 33.36 18.43
C LEU A 21 -8.51 31.92 17.89
N THR A 22 -8.99 30.97 18.68
CA THR A 22 -9.13 29.57 18.28
C THR A 22 -10.37 29.40 17.42
N VAL A 23 -10.29 29.80 16.16
CA VAL A 23 -11.11 29.18 15.11
C VAL A 23 -10.33 27.93 14.70
N GLY A 24 -10.68 26.79 15.30
CA GLY A 24 -10.07 25.49 15.02
C GLY A 24 -10.46 24.99 13.63
N ALA A 25 -9.94 25.61 12.58
CA ALA A 25 -9.84 24.99 11.26
C ALA A 25 -8.48 24.29 11.23
N CYS A 26 -8.47 22.95 11.26
CA CYS A 26 -7.26 22.17 11.06
C CYS A 26 -6.75 22.34 9.62
N SER A 27 -6.09 23.46 9.32
CA SER A 27 -5.26 23.59 8.13
C SER A 27 -3.97 22.82 8.40
N LYS A 28 -3.74 21.73 7.67
CA LYS A 28 -2.42 21.09 7.64
C LYS A 28 -1.37 22.17 7.33
N PRO A 29 -0.22 22.21 8.03
CA PRO A 29 0.88 23.09 7.66
C PRO A 29 1.21 22.87 6.18
N TYR A 30 1.15 23.94 5.37
CA TYR A 30 1.51 23.89 3.96
C TYR A 30 3.05 23.79 3.91
N ASP A 31 3.57 22.59 3.76
CA ASP A 31 5.00 22.23 3.69
C ASP A 31 5.66 22.61 2.35
N GLY A 32 4.91 23.23 1.44
CA GLY A 32 5.40 23.71 0.14
C GLY A 32 5.66 22.61 -0.89
N VAL A 33 5.44 21.35 -0.53
CA VAL A 33 5.56 20.20 -1.43
C VAL A 33 4.20 19.97 -2.07
N SER A 34 4.11 20.09 -3.40
CA SER A 34 2.84 19.84 -4.09
C SER A 34 2.43 18.38 -3.91
N ASP A 35 1.13 18.09 -4.01
CA ASP A 35 0.66 16.70 -3.91
C ASP A 35 1.28 15.80 -4.99
N ALA A 36 1.63 16.38 -6.15
CA ALA A 36 2.38 15.70 -7.21
C ALA A 36 3.83 15.37 -6.79
N ASP A 37 4.48 16.27 -6.06
CA ASP A 37 5.85 16.06 -5.56
C ASP A 37 5.87 14.99 -4.46
N ARG A 38 4.83 14.91 -3.60
CA ARG A 38 4.69 13.84 -2.61
C ARG A 38 4.55 12.47 -3.26
N GLU A 39 3.79 12.37 -4.35
CA GLU A 39 3.65 11.13 -5.11
C GLU A 39 4.99 10.71 -5.73
N LEU A 40 5.74 11.67 -6.30
CA LEU A 40 7.07 11.41 -6.85
C LEU A 40 8.06 10.97 -5.77
N GLN A 41 8.04 11.61 -4.59
CA GLN A 41 8.87 11.23 -3.46
C GLN A 41 8.54 9.82 -2.96
N ALA A 42 7.27 9.45 -2.87
CA ALA A 42 6.84 8.11 -2.46
C ALA A 42 7.29 7.04 -3.47
N LYS A 43 7.20 7.33 -4.77
CA LYS A 43 7.73 6.49 -5.85
C LYS A 43 9.24 6.32 -5.74
N GLN A 44 9.97 7.41 -5.56
CA GLN A 44 11.42 7.37 -5.44
C GLN A 44 11.86 6.62 -4.19
N ALA A 45 11.19 6.84 -3.04
CA ALA A 45 11.48 6.12 -1.81
C ALA A 45 11.27 4.60 -1.94
N ALA A 46 10.30 4.16 -2.73
CA ALA A 46 10.11 2.75 -3.04
C ALA A 46 11.23 2.18 -3.92
N LEU A 47 11.69 2.94 -4.92
CA LEU A 47 12.84 2.57 -5.76
C LEU A 47 14.14 2.51 -4.95
N ASP A 48 14.34 3.47 -4.05
CA ASP A 48 15.50 3.50 -3.16
C ASP A 48 15.46 2.33 -2.17
N ALA A 49 14.28 1.98 -1.65
CA ALA A 49 14.10 0.79 -0.81
C ALA A 49 14.39 -0.50 -1.57
N ALA A 50 13.99 -0.57 -2.85
CA ALA A 50 14.32 -1.68 -3.75
C ALA A 50 15.83 -1.81 -3.92
N ALA A 51 16.52 -0.70 -4.17
CA ALA A 51 17.97 -0.67 -4.30
C ALA A 51 18.69 -1.06 -2.99
N GLN A 52 18.19 -0.61 -1.83
CA GLN A 52 18.79 -0.91 -0.52
C GLN A 52 18.59 -2.36 -0.08
N GLN A 53 17.43 -2.95 -0.38
CA GLN A 53 17.08 -4.31 0.02
C GLN A 53 17.34 -5.35 -1.08
N GLY A 54 17.91 -4.93 -2.22
CA GLY A 54 18.33 -5.82 -3.30
C GLY A 54 17.19 -6.45 -4.10
N PHE A 55 15.95 -5.95 -3.96
CA PHE A 55 14.81 -6.42 -4.74
C PHE A 55 14.63 -5.57 -6.00
N LYS A 56 14.09 -6.16 -7.07
CA LYS A 56 13.97 -5.49 -8.37
C LYS A 56 12.55 -5.00 -8.56
N MET A 57 12.41 -3.74 -8.98
CA MET A 57 11.13 -3.18 -9.40
C MET A 57 11.22 -2.76 -10.87
N THR A 58 10.27 -3.21 -11.68
CA THR A 58 10.19 -2.87 -13.10
C THR A 58 8.80 -2.34 -13.42
N GLU A 59 8.71 -1.13 -13.97
CA GLU A 59 7.44 -0.60 -14.47
C GLU A 59 7.08 -1.32 -15.78
N LYS A 60 5.89 -1.88 -15.87
CA LYS A 60 5.31 -2.43 -17.10
C LYS A 60 3.97 -1.77 -17.39
N THR A 61 3.66 -1.64 -18.67
CA THR A 61 2.38 -1.12 -19.14
C THR A 61 1.40 -2.27 -19.33
N TYR A 62 0.30 -2.24 -18.58
CA TYR A 62 -0.82 -3.17 -18.70
C TYR A 62 -2.02 -2.45 -19.34
N PRO A 63 -3.05 -3.18 -19.79
CA PRO A 63 -4.28 -2.57 -20.31
C PRO A 63 -4.99 -1.63 -19.33
N LEU A 64 -4.79 -1.84 -18.01
CA LEU A 64 -5.33 -0.98 -16.95
C LEU A 64 -4.44 0.23 -16.62
N GLY A 65 -3.28 0.38 -17.27
CA GLY A 65 -2.31 1.43 -17.01
C GLY A 65 -0.93 0.90 -16.63
N LYS A 66 -0.06 1.83 -16.22
CA LYS A 66 1.28 1.50 -15.72
C LYS A 66 1.19 0.85 -14.35
N ALA A 67 1.89 -0.27 -14.17
CA ALA A 67 1.98 -0.95 -12.89
C ALA A 67 3.37 -1.56 -12.70
N TRP A 68 3.73 -1.74 -11.43
CA TRP A 68 5.01 -2.29 -11.02
C TRP A 68 4.97 -3.80 -10.98
N VAL A 69 6.04 -4.40 -11.50
CA VAL A 69 6.44 -5.78 -11.27
C VAL A 69 7.53 -5.76 -10.21
N VAL A 70 7.30 -6.43 -9.10
CA VAL A 70 8.15 -6.39 -7.92
C VAL A 70 8.68 -7.79 -7.65
N ASP A 71 9.99 -7.98 -7.81
CA ASP A 71 10.70 -9.23 -7.57
C ASP A 71 11.48 -9.14 -6.25
N MET A 72 10.91 -9.75 -5.21
CA MET A 72 11.46 -9.86 -3.85
C MET A 72 11.83 -11.31 -3.52
N LYS A 73 12.21 -12.09 -4.52
CA LYS A 73 12.60 -13.48 -4.31
C LYS A 73 13.75 -13.60 -3.31
N GLY A 74 13.54 -14.39 -2.26
CA GLY A 74 14.53 -14.58 -1.19
C GLY A 74 14.76 -13.35 -0.31
N ALA A 75 13.99 -12.27 -0.49
CA ALA A 75 14.14 -11.07 0.32
C ALA A 75 13.51 -11.25 1.71
N THR A 76 13.97 -10.43 2.65
CA THR A 76 13.31 -10.29 3.95
C THR A 76 12.18 -9.28 3.82
N VAL A 77 10.93 -9.77 3.84
CA VAL A 77 9.74 -8.91 3.80
C VAL A 77 9.51 -8.35 5.19
N THR A 78 9.42 -7.03 5.30
CA THR A 78 9.09 -6.32 6.54
C THR A 78 7.89 -5.41 6.32
N ASP A 79 7.16 -5.08 7.39
CA ASP A 79 6.03 -4.16 7.36
C ASP A 79 6.40 -2.80 6.74
N ASP A 80 7.60 -2.31 7.04
CA ASP A 80 8.12 -1.06 6.49
C ASP A 80 8.33 -1.16 4.97
N THR A 81 8.84 -2.29 4.48
CA THR A 81 8.98 -2.53 3.03
C THR A 81 7.62 -2.51 2.36
N LEU A 82 6.61 -3.16 2.94
CA LEU A 82 5.25 -3.18 2.41
C LEU A 82 4.60 -1.77 2.42
N ARG A 83 4.80 -0.99 3.48
CA ARG A 83 4.33 0.41 3.54
C ARG A 83 4.98 1.29 2.47
N LYS A 84 6.28 1.11 2.21
CA LYS A 84 6.99 1.82 1.13
C LYS A 84 6.48 1.40 -0.25
N LEU A 85 6.21 0.11 -0.45
CA LEU A 85 5.65 -0.40 -1.71
C LEU A 85 4.28 0.20 -2.04
N LYS A 86 3.46 0.49 -1.03
CA LYS A 86 2.19 1.21 -1.24
C LYS A 86 2.42 2.61 -1.84
N GLY A 87 3.51 3.28 -1.47
CA GLY A 87 3.92 4.57 -2.01
C GLY A 87 4.39 4.52 -3.47
N ALA A 88 4.81 3.35 -3.96
CA ALA A 88 5.23 3.16 -5.35
C ALA A 88 4.06 3.29 -6.35
N GLY A 89 2.83 3.04 -5.90
CA GLY A 89 1.63 3.05 -6.72
C GLY A 89 1.07 1.64 -6.97
N HIS A 90 0.61 1.39 -8.19
CA HIS A 90 -0.07 0.14 -8.55
C HIS A 90 0.94 -1.00 -8.76
N VAL A 91 0.79 -2.09 -8.00
CA VAL A 91 1.56 -3.33 -8.20
C VAL A 91 0.68 -4.33 -8.93
N ALA A 92 1.17 -4.88 -10.04
CA ALA A 92 0.46 -5.87 -10.84
C ALA A 92 1.02 -7.29 -10.62
N GLU A 93 2.32 -7.41 -10.38
CA GLU A 93 2.99 -8.69 -10.17
C GLU A 93 3.91 -8.57 -8.97
N LEU A 94 3.79 -9.52 -8.04
CA LEU A 94 4.57 -9.56 -6.82
C LEU A 94 5.14 -10.97 -6.63
N ASP A 95 6.46 -11.09 -6.71
CA ASP A 95 7.18 -12.33 -6.43
C ASP A 95 7.77 -12.25 -5.00
N LEU A 96 7.20 -13.06 -4.10
CA LEU A 96 7.66 -13.26 -2.73
C LEU A 96 8.23 -14.67 -2.54
N SER A 97 8.60 -15.36 -3.62
CA SER A 97 9.09 -16.73 -3.54
C SER A 97 10.33 -16.83 -2.67
N ARG A 98 10.42 -17.88 -1.84
CA ARG A 98 11.55 -18.12 -0.92
C ARG A 98 11.80 -16.98 0.08
N SER A 99 10.85 -16.07 0.28
CA SER A 99 10.96 -14.97 1.23
C SER A 99 10.48 -15.35 2.63
N THR A 100 10.69 -14.45 3.59
CA THR A 100 10.21 -14.59 4.98
C THR A 100 8.73 -14.18 5.16
N VAL A 101 7.94 -14.15 4.09
CA VAL A 101 6.53 -13.74 4.15
C VAL A 101 5.70 -14.72 4.99
N THR A 102 4.71 -14.17 5.71
CA THR A 102 3.81 -14.89 6.62
C THR A 102 2.37 -14.46 6.37
N ASP A 103 1.41 -15.16 6.96
CA ASP A 103 -0.02 -14.83 6.86
C ASP A 103 -0.32 -13.39 7.32
N ALA A 104 0.39 -12.89 8.34
CA ALA A 104 0.28 -11.52 8.84
C ALA A 104 0.69 -10.48 7.78
N HIS A 105 1.75 -10.77 7.02
CA HIS A 105 2.16 -9.88 5.92
C HIS A 105 1.13 -9.87 4.78
N LEU A 106 0.43 -10.99 4.52
CA LEU A 106 -0.66 -11.03 3.53
C LEU A 106 -1.88 -10.23 4.00
N ALA A 107 -2.19 -10.26 5.30
CA ALA A 107 -3.20 -9.38 5.90
C ALA A 107 -2.83 -7.91 5.69
N LEU A 108 -1.56 -7.54 5.94
CA LEU A 108 -1.07 -6.19 5.77
C LEU A 108 -1.10 -5.72 4.30
N ILE A 109 -0.81 -6.60 3.34
CA ILE A 109 -0.95 -6.32 1.89
C ILE A 109 -2.39 -5.96 1.51
N ARG A 110 -3.37 -6.65 2.12
CA ARG A 110 -4.80 -6.34 1.95
C ARG A 110 -5.15 -5.01 2.60
N GLU A 111 -4.73 -4.77 3.84
CA GLU A 111 -5.03 -3.55 4.60
C GLU A 111 -4.44 -2.29 3.95
N LEU A 112 -3.19 -2.36 3.49
CA LEU A 112 -2.56 -1.29 2.75
C LEU A 112 -3.17 -1.08 1.36
N GLY A 113 -3.99 -2.02 0.89
CA GLY A 113 -4.58 -1.97 -0.44
C GLY A 113 -3.53 -2.03 -1.55
N ILE A 114 -2.45 -2.79 -1.37
CA ILE A 114 -1.48 -3.09 -2.43
C ILE A 114 -2.10 -4.11 -3.39
N GLY A 115 -2.91 -5.03 -2.86
CA GLY A 115 -3.58 -6.07 -3.63
C GLY A 115 -4.71 -5.60 -4.55
N THR A 116 -5.08 -4.31 -4.56
CA THR A 116 -6.21 -3.80 -5.35
C THR A 116 -5.98 -3.85 -6.85
N THR A 117 -4.73 -4.00 -7.30
CA THR A 117 -4.37 -4.11 -8.72
C THR A 117 -3.53 -5.35 -9.01
N LEU A 118 -3.37 -6.23 -8.03
CA LEU A 118 -2.47 -7.38 -8.11
C LEU A 118 -3.11 -8.47 -8.98
N PHE A 119 -2.39 -8.89 -10.02
CA PHE A 119 -2.80 -9.92 -10.97
C PHE A 119 -2.09 -11.26 -10.71
N ARG A 120 -0.80 -11.20 -10.38
CA ARG A 120 0.04 -12.37 -10.14
C ARG A 120 0.77 -12.25 -8.81
N LEU A 121 0.72 -13.32 -8.03
CA LEU A 121 1.39 -13.44 -6.74
C LEU A 121 2.16 -14.76 -6.68
N ASP A 122 3.46 -14.71 -6.45
CA ASP A 122 4.27 -15.90 -6.18
C ASP A 122 4.58 -15.98 -4.68
N LEU A 123 4.13 -17.05 -4.03
CA LEU A 123 4.37 -17.38 -2.63
C LEU A 123 5.16 -18.68 -2.50
N SER A 124 5.76 -19.18 -3.58
CA SER A 124 6.39 -20.49 -3.56
C SER A 124 7.53 -20.57 -2.54
N HIS A 125 7.62 -21.70 -1.83
CA HIS A 125 8.59 -21.96 -0.77
C HIS A 125 8.56 -20.90 0.36
N THR A 126 7.37 -20.52 0.81
CA THR A 126 7.16 -19.60 1.94
C THR A 126 6.39 -20.29 3.07
N GLY A 127 6.34 -19.65 4.24
CA GLY A 127 5.63 -20.15 5.42
C GLY A 127 4.12 -19.88 5.42
N VAL A 128 3.54 -19.47 4.30
CA VAL A 128 2.11 -19.12 4.19
C VAL A 128 1.23 -20.36 4.36
N THR A 129 0.11 -20.19 5.06
CA THR A 129 -0.89 -21.23 5.33
C THR A 129 -2.24 -20.90 4.70
N ASP A 130 -3.24 -21.78 4.92
CA ASP A 130 -4.63 -21.54 4.52
C ASP A 130 -5.19 -20.22 5.08
N ALA A 131 -4.76 -19.79 6.26
CA ALA A 131 -5.16 -18.51 6.85
C ALA A 131 -4.68 -17.33 6.02
N GLY A 132 -3.44 -17.39 5.52
CA GLY A 132 -2.88 -16.39 4.62
C GLY A 132 -3.65 -16.30 3.30
N LEU A 133 -4.07 -17.43 2.75
CA LEU A 133 -4.88 -17.49 1.54
C LEU A 133 -6.24 -16.78 1.72
N GLY A 134 -6.84 -16.88 2.91
CA GLY A 134 -8.08 -16.20 3.27
C GLY A 134 -8.01 -14.67 3.14
N HIS A 135 -6.85 -14.07 3.41
CA HIS A 135 -6.67 -12.61 3.25
C HIS A 135 -6.72 -12.16 1.78
N LEU A 136 -6.43 -13.07 0.84
CA LEU A 136 -6.37 -12.79 -0.60
C LEU A 136 -7.73 -12.92 -1.31
N GLU A 137 -8.76 -13.46 -0.65
CA GLU A 137 -10.06 -13.75 -1.25
C GLU A 137 -10.79 -12.50 -1.77
N GLY A 138 -10.53 -11.33 -1.16
CA GLY A 138 -11.13 -10.06 -1.57
C GLY A 138 -10.36 -9.29 -2.64
N LEU A 139 -9.26 -9.84 -3.17
CA LEU A 139 -8.47 -9.12 -4.16
C LEU A 139 -9.16 -9.15 -5.54
N PRO A 140 -9.49 -7.97 -6.12
CA PRO A 140 -10.42 -7.87 -7.24
C PRO A 140 -9.89 -8.44 -8.55
N PHE A 141 -8.58 -8.37 -8.76
CA PHE A 141 -7.92 -8.71 -10.03
C PHE A 141 -6.95 -9.89 -9.93
N LEU A 142 -6.88 -10.58 -8.79
CA LEU A 142 -5.91 -11.67 -8.61
C LEU A 142 -6.31 -12.88 -9.45
N VAL A 143 -5.43 -13.29 -10.37
CA VAL A 143 -5.68 -14.37 -11.33
C VAL A 143 -4.77 -15.57 -11.09
N ASN A 144 -3.50 -15.33 -10.74
CA ASN A 144 -2.52 -16.40 -10.58
C ASN A 144 -1.86 -16.30 -9.21
N ILE A 145 -1.91 -17.41 -8.47
CA ILE A 145 -1.18 -17.60 -7.22
C ILE A 145 -0.30 -18.83 -7.38
N ASN A 146 1.01 -18.68 -7.18
CA ASN A 146 1.89 -19.82 -7.02
C ASN A 146 2.09 -20.10 -5.53
N ALA A 147 1.61 -21.25 -5.07
CA ALA A 147 1.66 -21.70 -3.67
C ALA A 147 2.52 -22.97 -3.51
N SER A 148 3.38 -23.29 -4.49
CA SER A 148 4.21 -24.48 -4.42
C SER A 148 5.17 -24.48 -3.23
N GLY A 149 5.24 -25.59 -2.49
CA GLY A 149 6.10 -25.69 -1.31
C GLY A 149 5.68 -24.78 -0.14
N THR A 150 4.41 -24.40 -0.06
CA THR A 150 3.81 -23.73 1.12
C THR A 150 3.02 -24.72 1.99
N ALA A 151 2.49 -24.25 3.12
CA ALA A 151 1.62 -25.03 3.99
C ALA A 151 0.12 -24.93 3.61
N ILE A 152 -0.19 -24.38 2.44
CA ILE A 152 -1.57 -24.32 1.92
C ILE A 152 -2.04 -25.73 1.57
N THR A 153 -3.23 -26.11 2.05
CA THR A 153 -3.86 -27.42 1.85
C THR A 153 -4.84 -27.43 0.68
N ALA A 154 -5.35 -28.61 0.31
CA ALA A 154 -6.37 -28.69 -0.74
C ALA A 154 -7.69 -28.04 -0.28
N ALA A 155 -8.04 -28.25 1.00
CA ALA A 155 -9.21 -27.64 1.61
C ALA A 155 -9.11 -26.11 1.64
N GLY A 156 -7.92 -25.54 1.91
CA GLY A 156 -7.70 -24.10 1.83
C GLY A 156 -7.92 -23.53 0.43
N VAL A 157 -7.43 -24.22 -0.61
CA VAL A 157 -7.67 -23.83 -2.01
C VAL A 157 -9.16 -23.86 -2.36
N ASP A 158 -9.87 -24.93 -1.97
CA ASP A 158 -11.30 -25.07 -2.22
C ASP A 158 -12.12 -24.00 -1.49
N HIS A 159 -11.75 -23.70 -0.24
CA HIS A 159 -12.31 -22.58 0.52
C HIS A 159 -12.12 -21.26 -0.22
N TYR A 160 -10.88 -20.94 -0.60
CA TYR A 160 -10.55 -19.71 -1.33
C TYR A 160 -11.36 -19.55 -2.63
N LYS A 161 -11.45 -20.62 -3.43
CA LYS A 161 -12.25 -20.60 -4.68
C LYS A 161 -13.73 -20.40 -4.40
N SER A 162 -14.26 -21.07 -3.38
CA SER A 162 -15.67 -20.95 -2.97
C SER A 162 -16.00 -19.55 -2.49
N ALA A 163 -15.13 -18.96 -1.67
CA ALA A 163 -15.28 -17.60 -1.17
C ALA A 163 -15.29 -16.56 -2.31
N ARG A 164 -14.46 -16.75 -3.34
CA ARG A 164 -14.39 -15.84 -4.50
C ARG A 164 -15.53 -15.98 -5.50
N ALA A 165 -16.15 -17.16 -5.59
CA ALA A 165 -17.20 -17.44 -6.58
C ALA A 165 -18.38 -16.44 -6.52
N ASN A 166 -18.74 -15.99 -5.30
CA ASN A 166 -19.86 -15.09 -5.05
C ASN A 166 -19.43 -13.73 -4.45
N ASN A 167 -18.13 -13.43 -4.40
CA ASN A 167 -17.66 -12.19 -3.80
C ASN A 167 -17.90 -10.99 -4.74
N PRO A 168 -18.71 -9.99 -4.36
CA PRO A 168 -18.98 -8.81 -5.20
C PRO A 168 -17.75 -7.91 -5.37
N GLN A 169 -16.75 -8.02 -4.49
CA GLN A 169 -15.48 -7.29 -4.61
C GLN A 169 -14.59 -7.88 -5.70
N VAL A 170 -14.80 -9.15 -6.08
CA VAL A 170 -13.99 -9.83 -7.09
C VAL A 170 -14.62 -9.66 -8.45
N ASN A 171 -13.81 -9.20 -9.41
CA ASN A 171 -14.25 -9.07 -10.79
C ASN A 171 -14.69 -10.43 -11.33
N ALA A 172 -15.88 -10.48 -11.96
CA ALA A 172 -16.48 -11.72 -12.47
C ALA A 172 -15.55 -12.54 -13.36
N GLN A 173 -14.69 -11.88 -14.14
CA GLN A 173 -13.72 -12.54 -15.03
C GLN A 173 -12.58 -13.23 -14.27
N PHE A 174 -12.27 -12.80 -13.04
CA PHE A 174 -11.11 -13.24 -12.26
C PHE A 174 -11.47 -14.07 -11.01
N ARG A 175 -12.74 -14.48 -10.88
CA ARG A 175 -13.20 -15.32 -9.75
C ARG A 175 -12.54 -16.69 -9.74
N ASN A 176 -12.27 -17.26 -10.92
CA ASN A 176 -11.60 -18.54 -11.05
C ASN A 176 -10.07 -18.36 -11.13
N ALA A 177 -9.46 -17.90 -10.04
CA ALA A 177 -8.01 -17.82 -10.00
C ALA A 177 -7.36 -19.21 -10.05
N THR A 178 -6.27 -19.28 -10.80
CA THR A 178 -5.40 -20.43 -10.87
C THR A 178 -4.45 -20.42 -9.69
N ILE A 179 -4.50 -21.47 -8.89
CA ILE A 179 -3.55 -21.72 -7.79
C ILE A 179 -2.69 -22.92 -8.18
N THR A 180 -1.40 -22.70 -8.33
CA THR A 180 -0.41 -23.76 -8.55
C THR A 180 0.13 -24.24 -7.21
N ARG A 181 0.28 -25.55 -7.03
CA ARG A 181 0.84 -26.18 -5.83
C ARG A 181 1.93 -27.15 -6.23
#